data_AF-A0A643BXG3-F1
#
_entry.id   AF-A0A643BXG3-F1
#
_cell.length_a   1.000
_cell.length_b   1.000
_cell.length_c   1.000
_cell.angle_alpha   90.00
_cell.angle_beta   90.00
_cell.angle_gamma   90.00
#
_symmetry.space_group_name_H-M   'P 1'
#
loop_
_entity.id
_entity.type
_entity.pdbx_description
1 polymer ?
#
loop_
_entity_poly.entity_id
_entity_poly.type
_entity_poly.pdbx_seq_one_letter_code
_entity_poly.pdbx_strand_id
1 'polypeptide(L)'
;MVCVPCLLLLLLPLLRVSAATPEPCELDEEDFRCVCNFTDPKPDWSSAFQCVAAVEVEIRGGGRSLEQFLKSADADPKQYADTIKALRMRRLTLGAAQVPALLLVALLRALGYSRLKELTLEDLEVTGPMPPPPLEATGPALSTLSLRNVSWATGGAWLGELQQWLKPGLRVLNIAQAHSLAFACAQLPTFQALTSLDLSDNPGLGERGLIAALCPHKFPALQGLALRNAGMETLSSVCAALAAASVQPHRLDLSHNSLRATAPGATSCVWPSSLSSLSLSFAGLEQVPKGLPPKLSVLDLSCNRLSRAPRPDELPEVNNLTLDGNPFLDAGALNHQEDLKSSGVVPVCARSALTMGVSGALALLQGAGAFA
;
A
#
# COMPACT_ATOMS: atom_id res chain seq x y z
N MET A 1 -48.69 -8.99 42.48
CA MET A 1 -47.22 -8.93 42.62
C MET A 1 -46.65 -10.13 41.90
N VAL A 2 -46.33 -9.98 40.62
CA VAL A 2 -45.72 -11.05 39.82
C VAL A 2 -44.22 -10.99 40.07
N CYS A 3 -43.66 -12.13 40.46
CA CYS A 3 -42.28 -12.27 40.92
C CYS A 3 -41.29 -11.87 39.80
N VAL A 4 -40.69 -10.69 39.94
CA VAL A 4 -39.55 -10.19 39.13
C VAL A 4 -38.39 -11.20 38.95
N PRO A 5 -38.11 -12.16 39.87
CA PRO A 5 -37.05 -13.14 39.66
C PRO A 5 -37.34 -14.16 38.55
N CYS A 6 -38.62 -14.43 38.24
CA CYS A 6 -39.00 -15.40 37.20
C CYS A 6 -38.84 -14.86 35.78
N LEU A 7 -38.97 -13.54 35.57
CA LEU A 7 -38.76 -12.93 34.25
C LEU A 7 -37.27 -12.91 33.86
N LEU A 8 -36.37 -12.73 34.82
CA LEU A 8 -34.92 -12.86 34.58
C LEU A 8 -34.49 -14.31 34.28
N LEU A 9 -35.14 -15.30 34.91
CA LEU A 9 -34.91 -16.73 34.64
C LEU A 9 -35.37 -17.17 33.24
N LEU A 10 -36.36 -16.49 32.65
CA LEU A 10 -36.80 -16.68 31.26
C LEU A 10 -35.88 -16.00 30.23
N LEU A 11 -35.01 -15.07 30.65
CA LEU A 11 -34.01 -14.39 29.80
C LEU A 11 -32.62 -15.06 29.88
N LEU A 12 -32.38 -15.89 30.89
CA LEU A 12 -31.15 -16.67 31.04
C LEU A 12 -30.85 -17.69 29.91
N PRO A 13 -31.83 -18.25 29.16
CA PRO A 13 -31.55 -19.03 27.95
C PRO A 13 -31.16 -18.15 26.74
N LEU A 14 -31.53 -16.87 26.73
CA LEU A 14 -31.12 -15.91 25.68
C LEU A 14 -29.69 -15.37 25.92
N LEU A 15 -29.20 -15.43 27.16
CA LEU A 15 -27.82 -15.10 27.53
C LEU A 15 -26.85 -16.30 27.39
N ARG A 16 -27.37 -17.49 27.09
CA ARG A 16 -26.56 -18.64 26.65
C ARG A 16 -26.67 -18.79 25.15
N VAL A 17 -26.34 -17.72 24.42
CA VAL A 17 -25.72 -17.90 23.12
C VAL A 17 -24.46 -18.69 23.43
N SER A 18 -24.46 -19.94 22.97
CA SER A 18 -23.25 -20.76 22.80
C SER A 18 -22.10 -19.84 22.42
N ALA A 19 -20.89 -20.08 22.91
CA ALA A 19 -19.71 -19.51 22.25
C ALA A 19 -19.83 -19.89 20.76
N ALA A 20 -20.40 -18.97 19.99
CA ALA A 20 -20.68 -19.17 18.59
C ALA A 20 -19.30 -19.08 17.98
N THR A 21 -18.91 -20.10 17.22
CA THR A 21 -17.87 -19.88 16.22
C THR A 21 -18.27 -18.58 15.51
N PRO A 22 -17.44 -17.53 15.54
CA PRO A 22 -17.77 -16.26 14.91
C PRO A 22 -18.22 -16.55 13.48
N GLU A 23 -19.33 -15.95 13.06
CA GLU A 23 -19.72 -16.08 11.66
C GLU A 23 -18.56 -15.53 10.81
N PRO A 24 -18.22 -16.15 9.67
CA PRO A 24 -17.01 -15.77 8.95
C PRO A 24 -16.99 -14.31 8.50
N CYS A 25 -18.15 -13.67 8.36
CA CYS A 25 -18.27 -12.27 8.00
C CYS A 25 -18.95 -11.47 9.11
N GLU A 26 -18.39 -10.31 9.41
CA GLU A 26 -18.94 -9.35 10.38
C GLU A 26 -19.16 -8.01 9.67
N LEU A 27 -20.39 -7.50 9.74
CA LEU A 27 -20.75 -6.15 9.29
C LEU A 27 -20.73 -5.22 10.49
N ASP A 28 -20.09 -4.06 10.34
CA ASP A 28 -20.08 -3.05 11.40
C ASP A 28 -21.47 -2.45 11.66
N GLU A 29 -21.64 -1.86 12.84
CA GLU A 29 -22.93 -1.30 13.31
C GLU A 29 -23.49 -0.19 12.41
N GLU A 30 -22.67 0.41 11.55
CA GLU A 30 -23.05 1.47 10.61
C GLU A 30 -23.37 0.95 9.19
N ASP A 31 -23.34 -0.37 8.98
CA ASP A 31 -23.46 -1.03 7.68
C ASP A 31 -22.46 -0.48 6.62
N PHE A 32 -21.30 -0.02 7.07
CA PHE A 32 -20.29 0.63 6.28
C PHE A 32 -19.15 -0.31 5.87
N ARG A 33 -18.57 -1.04 6.83
CA ARG A 33 -17.45 -1.96 6.64
C ARG A 33 -17.85 -3.38 6.99
N CYS A 34 -17.61 -4.30 6.05
CA CYS A 34 -17.78 -5.73 6.26
C CYS A 34 -16.44 -6.44 6.15
N VAL A 35 -16.10 -7.26 7.14
CA VAL A 35 -14.86 -8.04 7.15
C VAL A 35 -15.20 -9.52 7.18
N CYS A 36 -14.78 -10.24 6.15
CA CYS A 36 -14.91 -11.68 6.02
C CYS A 36 -13.56 -12.36 6.22
N ASN A 37 -13.46 -13.21 7.23
CA ASN A 37 -12.31 -14.07 7.47
C ASN A 37 -12.67 -15.53 7.27
N PHE A 38 -12.33 -16.06 6.11
CA PHE A 38 -12.49 -17.46 5.78
C PHE A 38 -11.20 -18.21 6.13
N THR A 39 -10.83 -18.33 7.40
CA THR A 39 -9.68 -19.15 7.86
C THR A 39 -10.05 -20.57 8.25
N ASP A 40 -11.32 -20.83 8.53
CA ASP A 40 -11.78 -22.15 8.96
C ASP A 40 -11.56 -23.24 7.90
N PRO A 41 -11.25 -24.50 8.26
CA PRO A 41 -10.97 -25.57 7.31
C PRO A 41 -12.07 -25.80 6.26
N LYS A 42 -13.33 -25.55 6.63
CA LYS A 42 -14.50 -25.57 5.75
C LYS A 42 -15.34 -24.32 6.04
N PRO A 43 -14.98 -23.18 5.45
CA PRO A 43 -15.67 -21.92 5.70
C PRO A 43 -17.10 -21.97 5.14
N ASP A 44 -18.00 -21.19 5.72
CA ASP A 44 -19.28 -20.88 5.09
C ASP A 44 -19.16 -19.58 4.27
N TRP A 45 -18.92 -19.72 2.96
CA TRP A 45 -18.84 -18.59 2.03
C TRP A 45 -20.16 -17.84 1.86
N SER A 46 -21.29 -18.44 2.25
CA SER A 46 -22.60 -17.77 2.11
C SER A 46 -22.77 -16.61 3.09
N SER A 47 -22.00 -16.57 4.17
CA SER A 47 -21.92 -15.42 5.08
C SER A 47 -21.51 -14.12 4.37
N ALA A 48 -20.84 -14.19 3.20
CA ALA A 48 -20.51 -13.02 2.39
C ALA A 48 -21.75 -12.23 1.91
N PHE A 49 -22.93 -12.85 1.88
CA PHE A 49 -24.17 -12.14 1.56
C PHE A 49 -24.56 -11.09 2.61
N GLN A 50 -24.01 -11.15 3.83
CA GLN A 50 -24.20 -10.10 4.84
C GLN A 50 -23.56 -8.78 4.39
N CYS A 51 -22.49 -8.83 3.61
CA CYS A 51 -21.75 -7.66 3.14
C CYS A 51 -22.43 -6.88 2.00
N VAL A 52 -23.63 -7.29 1.54
CA VAL A 52 -24.29 -6.66 0.37
C VAL A 52 -24.60 -5.18 0.56
N ALA A 53 -24.83 -4.75 1.81
CA ALA A 53 -25.12 -3.36 2.16
C ALA A 53 -23.85 -2.49 2.32
N ALA A 54 -22.69 -3.12 2.51
CA ALA A 54 -21.45 -2.46 2.87
C ALA A 54 -20.85 -1.63 1.73
N VAL A 55 -20.14 -0.58 2.10
CA VAL A 55 -19.37 0.28 1.20
C VAL A 55 -17.93 -0.21 1.08
N GLU A 56 -17.38 -0.72 2.17
CA GLU A 56 -16.05 -1.30 2.27
C GLU A 56 -16.15 -2.78 2.61
N VAL A 57 -15.52 -3.62 1.79
CA VAL A 57 -15.56 -5.07 1.97
C VAL A 57 -14.13 -5.59 1.99
N GLU A 58 -13.77 -6.33 3.03
CA GLU A 58 -12.50 -7.02 3.18
C GLU A 58 -12.75 -8.52 3.22
N ILE A 59 -12.09 -9.29 2.34
CA ILE A 59 -12.22 -10.74 2.28
C ILE A 59 -10.83 -11.36 2.41
N ARG A 60 -10.62 -12.14 3.47
CA ARG A 60 -9.40 -12.92 3.70
C ARG A 60 -9.67 -14.41 3.53
N GLY A 61 -8.89 -15.07 2.67
CA GLY A 61 -9.04 -16.49 2.36
C GLY A 61 -8.23 -17.45 3.25
N GLY A 62 -7.56 -16.96 4.29
CA GLY A 62 -6.78 -17.79 5.22
C GLY A 62 -5.64 -18.59 4.59
N GLY A 63 -5.06 -18.13 3.48
CA GLY A 63 -3.93 -18.73 2.78
C GLY A 63 -4.27 -19.96 1.92
N ARG A 64 -5.54 -20.34 1.78
CA ARG A 64 -5.93 -21.54 1.02
C ARG A 64 -5.90 -21.33 -0.48
N SER A 65 -5.83 -22.44 -1.22
CA SER A 65 -6.08 -22.48 -2.66
C SER A 65 -7.57 -22.36 -2.97
N LEU A 66 -7.89 -21.48 -3.91
CA LEU A 66 -9.25 -21.27 -4.42
C LEU A 66 -9.55 -22.08 -5.69
N GLU A 67 -8.70 -23.04 -6.08
CA GLU A 67 -8.89 -23.89 -7.26
C GLU A 67 -10.23 -24.63 -7.31
N GLN A 68 -10.79 -24.96 -6.15
CA GLN A 68 -12.13 -25.57 -6.05
C GLN A 68 -13.24 -24.74 -6.72
N PHE A 69 -13.04 -23.43 -6.86
CA PHE A 69 -13.99 -22.52 -7.48
C PHE A 69 -13.83 -22.39 -8.99
N LEU A 70 -12.85 -23.03 -9.63
CA LEU A 70 -12.60 -22.90 -11.07
C LEU A 70 -13.84 -23.19 -11.93
N LYS A 71 -14.72 -24.09 -11.50
CA LYS A 71 -15.99 -24.38 -12.21
C LYS A 71 -16.93 -23.16 -12.31
N SER A 72 -16.81 -22.20 -11.40
CA SER A 72 -17.58 -20.96 -11.41
C SER A 72 -16.94 -19.85 -12.25
N ALA A 73 -15.67 -20.01 -12.69
CA ALA A 73 -14.97 -19.01 -13.49
C ALA A 73 -15.61 -18.79 -14.88
N ASP A 74 -16.26 -19.83 -15.42
CA ASP A 74 -16.92 -19.79 -16.74
C ASP A 74 -18.32 -19.17 -16.71
N ALA A 75 -18.83 -18.80 -15.53
CA ALA A 75 -20.14 -18.19 -15.40
C ALA A 75 -20.19 -16.83 -16.13
N ASP A 76 -21.25 -16.58 -16.92
CA ASP A 76 -21.42 -15.30 -17.59
C ASP A 76 -21.84 -14.22 -16.57
N PRO A 77 -20.98 -13.23 -16.25
CA PRO A 77 -21.30 -12.20 -15.27
C PRO A 77 -22.49 -11.33 -15.69
N LYS A 78 -22.89 -11.32 -16.98
CA LYS A 78 -24.07 -10.59 -17.45
C LYS A 78 -25.35 -11.03 -16.73
N GLN A 79 -25.46 -12.29 -16.33
CA GLN A 79 -26.64 -12.82 -15.64
C GLN A 79 -26.87 -12.15 -14.27
N TYR A 80 -25.80 -11.68 -13.62
CA TYR A 80 -25.83 -11.07 -12.30
C TYR A 80 -25.52 -9.57 -12.33
N ALA A 81 -25.47 -8.97 -13.53
CA ALA A 81 -25.03 -7.59 -13.71
C ALA A 81 -25.86 -6.57 -12.91
N ASP A 82 -27.20 -6.72 -12.90
CA ASP A 82 -28.09 -5.81 -12.16
C ASP A 82 -27.90 -5.94 -10.64
N THR A 83 -27.71 -7.17 -10.14
CA THR A 83 -27.40 -7.43 -8.74
C THR A 83 -26.07 -6.81 -8.34
N ILE A 84 -25.01 -7.04 -9.12
CA ILE A 84 -23.67 -6.49 -8.87
C ILE A 84 -23.67 -4.95 -8.93
N LYS A 85 -24.45 -4.38 -9.86
CA LYS A 85 -24.61 -2.93 -10.01
C LYS A 85 -25.36 -2.27 -8.86
N ALA A 86 -26.24 -3.02 -8.19
CA ALA A 86 -26.99 -2.58 -7.01
C ALA A 86 -26.13 -2.54 -5.73
N LEU A 87 -25.02 -3.29 -5.69
CA LEU A 87 -24.10 -3.27 -4.54
C LEU A 87 -23.57 -1.86 -4.28
N ARG A 88 -23.49 -1.50 -2.99
CA ARG A 88 -22.97 -0.19 -2.54
C ARG A 88 -21.44 -0.14 -2.50
N MET A 89 -20.79 -1.29 -2.60
CA MET A 89 -19.34 -1.47 -2.52
C MET A 89 -18.56 -0.50 -3.40
N ARG A 90 -17.66 0.26 -2.77
CA ARG A 90 -16.72 1.21 -3.40
C ARG A 90 -15.26 0.83 -3.18
N ARG A 91 -14.97 0.13 -2.07
CA ARG A 91 -13.65 -0.34 -1.71
C ARG A 91 -13.70 -1.83 -1.44
N LEU A 92 -12.80 -2.57 -2.10
CA LEU A 92 -12.69 -4.01 -1.96
C LEU A 92 -11.24 -4.37 -1.66
N THR A 93 -11.02 -5.07 -0.56
CA THR A 93 -9.75 -5.68 -0.20
C THR A 93 -9.89 -7.20 -0.28
N LEU A 94 -9.02 -7.83 -1.04
CA LEU A 94 -8.94 -9.29 -1.16
C LEU A 94 -7.55 -9.72 -0.72
N GLY A 95 -7.47 -10.68 0.18
CA GLY A 95 -6.17 -11.14 0.61
C GLY A 95 -6.06 -12.51 1.22
N ALA A 96 -4.81 -12.87 1.53
CA ALA A 96 -4.43 -14.15 2.14
C ALA A 96 -5.06 -15.34 1.39
N ALA A 97 -4.70 -15.54 0.12
CA ALA A 97 -5.22 -16.66 -0.67
C ALA A 97 -4.32 -17.00 -1.86
N GLN A 98 -4.34 -18.26 -2.29
CA GLN A 98 -3.80 -18.67 -3.57
C GLN A 98 -4.94 -18.68 -4.61
N VAL A 99 -4.83 -17.83 -5.63
CA VAL A 99 -5.93 -17.50 -6.54
C VAL A 99 -5.52 -17.84 -7.98
N PRO A 100 -6.14 -18.84 -8.62
CA PRO A 100 -5.98 -19.05 -10.06
C PRO A 100 -6.30 -17.80 -10.87
N ALA A 101 -5.44 -17.45 -11.82
CA ALA A 101 -5.56 -16.27 -12.68
C ALA A 101 -6.93 -16.20 -13.40
N LEU A 102 -7.50 -17.35 -13.77
CA LEU A 102 -8.84 -17.46 -14.36
C LEU A 102 -9.94 -16.93 -13.42
N LEU A 103 -9.84 -17.21 -12.12
CA LEU A 103 -10.80 -16.71 -11.12
C LEU A 103 -10.62 -15.23 -10.87
N LEU A 104 -9.38 -14.75 -10.80
CA LEU A 104 -9.10 -13.31 -10.67
C LEU A 104 -9.69 -12.53 -11.85
N VAL A 105 -9.49 -13.04 -13.07
CA VAL A 105 -10.06 -12.44 -14.29
C VAL A 105 -11.59 -12.49 -14.29
N ALA A 106 -12.20 -13.62 -13.91
CA ALA A 106 -13.65 -13.74 -13.80
C ALA A 106 -14.21 -12.70 -12.81
N LEU A 107 -13.53 -12.52 -11.67
CA LEU A 107 -13.88 -11.51 -10.67
C LEU A 107 -13.75 -10.09 -11.22
N LEU A 108 -12.64 -9.74 -11.86
CA LEU A 108 -12.46 -8.41 -12.47
C LEU A 108 -13.56 -8.11 -13.50
N ARG A 109 -13.95 -9.09 -14.31
CA ARG A 109 -15.08 -8.94 -15.24
C ARG A 109 -16.41 -8.67 -14.52
N ALA A 110 -16.70 -9.42 -13.46
CA ALA A 110 -17.91 -9.21 -12.66
C ALA A 110 -17.90 -7.81 -12.02
N LEU A 111 -16.78 -7.39 -11.45
CA LEU A 111 -16.59 -6.06 -10.87
C LEU A 111 -16.69 -4.93 -11.90
N GLY A 112 -16.55 -5.22 -13.19
CA GLY A 112 -16.83 -4.28 -14.28
C GLY A 112 -18.26 -3.71 -14.30
N TYR A 113 -19.24 -4.46 -13.77
CA TYR A 113 -20.63 -4.01 -13.61
C TYR A 113 -20.88 -3.25 -12.31
N SER A 114 -19.96 -3.38 -11.35
CA SER A 114 -20.05 -2.72 -10.05
C SER A 114 -19.69 -1.24 -10.15
N ARG A 115 -19.84 -0.52 -9.03
CA ARG A 115 -19.40 0.87 -8.91
C ARG A 115 -18.11 1.03 -8.11
N LEU A 116 -17.31 -0.03 -8.05
CA LEU A 116 -16.03 -0.11 -7.35
C LEU A 116 -15.07 0.98 -7.83
N LYS A 117 -14.34 1.57 -6.88
CA LYS A 117 -13.35 2.62 -7.13
C LYS A 117 -11.96 2.24 -6.66
N GLU A 118 -11.87 1.47 -5.59
CA GLU A 118 -10.60 1.08 -4.98
C GLU A 118 -10.55 -0.42 -4.84
N LEU A 119 -9.48 -1.02 -5.37
CA LEU A 119 -9.20 -2.44 -5.24
C LEU A 119 -7.85 -2.61 -4.56
N THR A 120 -7.81 -3.42 -3.51
CA THR A 120 -6.59 -3.82 -2.83
C THR A 120 -6.44 -5.33 -2.92
N LEU A 121 -5.29 -5.79 -3.41
CA LEU A 121 -4.89 -7.19 -3.38
C LEU A 121 -3.71 -7.32 -2.41
N GLU A 122 -3.84 -8.17 -1.40
CA GLU A 122 -2.86 -8.30 -0.31
C GLU A 122 -2.54 -9.77 -0.01
N ASP A 123 -1.27 -10.15 0.07
CA ASP A 123 -0.86 -11.52 0.42
C ASP A 123 -1.51 -12.58 -0.50
N LEU A 124 -1.46 -12.34 -1.81
CA LEU A 124 -2.03 -13.23 -2.82
C LEU A 124 -0.95 -13.94 -3.63
N GLU A 125 -1.18 -15.23 -3.91
CA GLU A 125 -0.40 -15.99 -4.89
C GLU A 125 -1.27 -16.25 -6.12
N VAL A 126 -1.01 -15.52 -7.22
CA VAL A 126 -1.77 -15.66 -8.45
C VAL A 126 -1.15 -16.75 -9.33
N THR A 127 -1.86 -17.87 -9.47
CA THR A 127 -1.36 -19.07 -10.17
C THR A 127 -1.85 -19.16 -11.61
N GLY A 128 -1.00 -19.68 -12.49
CA GLY A 128 -1.30 -19.82 -13.92
C GLY A 128 -1.26 -18.49 -14.71
N PRO A 129 -1.30 -18.57 -16.04
CA PRO A 129 -1.25 -17.38 -16.90
C PRO A 129 -2.60 -16.63 -16.91
N MET A 130 -2.55 -15.30 -16.99
CA MET A 130 -3.75 -14.51 -17.26
C MET A 130 -4.15 -14.64 -18.73
N PRO A 131 -5.39 -15.05 -19.05
CA PRO A 131 -5.85 -15.04 -20.43
C PRO A 131 -5.99 -13.61 -20.96
N PRO A 132 -5.89 -13.41 -22.29
CA PRO A 132 -6.16 -12.11 -22.90
C PRO A 132 -7.66 -11.76 -22.78
N PRO A 133 -8.03 -10.47 -22.62
CA PRO A 133 -9.43 -10.07 -22.53
C PRO A 133 -10.16 -10.21 -23.88
N PRO A 134 -11.45 -10.55 -23.88
CA PRO A 134 -12.27 -10.50 -25.08
C PRO A 134 -12.56 -9.05 -25.48
N LEU A 135 -12.89 -8.83 -26.75
CA LEU A 135 -13.06 -7.50 -27.36
C LEU A 135 -14.05 -6.56 -26.65
N GLU A 136 -15.08 -7.09 -25.96
CA GLU A 136 -16.18 -6.31 -25.41
C GLU A 136 -16.25 -6.28 -23.87
N ALA A 137 -15.61 -7.23 -23.17
CA ALA A 137 -15.74 -7.31 -21.71
C ALA A 137 -14.68 -6.45 -21.01
N THR A 138 -15.15 -5.46 -20.26
CA THR A 138 -14.30 -4.49 -19.56
C THR A 138 -14.37 -4.74 -18.05
N GLY A 139 -13.24 -4.70 -17.36
CA GLY A 139 -13.22 -4.78 -15.91
C GLY A 139 -13.51 -3.44 -15.22
N PRO A 140 -13.19 -3.29 -13.93
CA PRO A 140 -13.67 -2.18 -13.10
C PRO A 140 -13.06 -0.82 -13.51
N ALA A 141 -13.84 0.24 -13.29
CA ALA A 141 -13.40 1.63 -13.46
C ALA A 141 -12.75 2.17 -12.18
N LEU A 142 -11.57 1.63 -11.86
CA LEU A 142 -10.82 1.96 -10.65
C LEU A 142 -10.19 3.35 -10.72
N SER A 143 -10.23 4.06 -9.59
CA SER A 143 -9.38 5.23 -9.33
C SER A 143 -8.07 4.83 -8.63
N THR A 144 -8.13 3.81 -7.76
CA THR A 144 -7.01 3.35 -6.95
C THR A 144 -6.86 1.84 -7.06
N LEU A 145 -5.63 1.38 -7.28
CA LEU A 145 -5.24 -0.02 -7.21
C LEU A 145 -4.06 -0.14 -6.25
N SER A 146 -4.19 -1.00 -5.25
CA SER A 146 -3.13 -1.28 -4.29
C SER A 146 -2.77 -2.76 -4.32
N LEU A 147 -1.49 -3.05 -4.40
CA LEU A 147 -0.94 -4.41 -4.43
C LEU A 147 0.10 -4.50 -3.33
N ARG A 148 -0.06 -5.44 -2.39
CA ARG A 148 0.92 -5.70 -1.33
C ARG A 148 1.22 -7.18 -1.27
N ASN A 149 2.48 -7.56 -1.40
CA ASN A 149 2.92 -8.95 -1.30
C ASN A 149 2.10 -9.88 -2.22
N VAL A 150 1.98 -9.50 -3.50
CA VAL A 150 1.29 -10.29 -4.53
C VAL A 150 2.32 -10.90 -5.47
N SER A 151 2.24 -12.22 -5.64
CA SER A 151 3.08 -12.96 -6.59
C SER A 151 2.27 -13.39 -7.82
N TRP A 152 2.97 -13.48 -8.96
CA TRP A 152 2.37 -13.74 -10.26
C TRP A 152 3.18 -14.79 -11.02
N ALA A 153 2.51 -15.67 -11.76
CA ALA A 153 3.18 -16.67 -12.58
C ALA A 153 3.98 -16.08 -13.76
N THR A 154 3.55 -14.93 -14.31
CA THR A 154 4.07 -14.38 -15.58
C THR A 154 5.29 -13.47 -15.44
N GLY A 155 5.94 -13.44 -14.26
CA GLY A 155 7.14 -12.64 -14.03
C GLY A 155 6.91 -11.17 -14.38
N GLY A 156 7.83 -10.52 -15.10
CA GLY A 156 7.76 -9.08 -15.41
C GLY A 156 6.59 -8.62 -16.31
N ALA A 157 5.78 -9.52 -16.87
CA ALA A 157 4.64 -9.17 -17.73
C ALA A 157 3.35 -8.86 -16.93
N TRP A 158 3.31 -9.22 -15.64
CA TRP A 158 2.09 -9.23 -14.82
C TRP A 158 1.32 -7.89 -14.85
N LEU A 159 2.03 -6.76 -14.78
CA LEU A 159 1.39 -5.45 -14.71
C LEU A 159 0.69 -5.10 -16.03
N GLY A 160 1.31 -5.44 -17.16
CA GLY A 160 0.74 -5.23 -18.48
C GLY A 160 -0.49 -6.11 -18.71
N GLU A 161 -0.41 -7.39 -18.32
CA GLU A 161 -1.53 -8.33 -18.38
C GLU A 161 -2.70 -7.86 -17.49
N LEU A 162 -2.42 -7.47 -16.25
CA LEU A 162 -3.46 -6.96 -15.33
C LEU A 162 -4.12 -5.70 -15.87
N GLN A 163 -3.34 -4.77 -16.43
CA GLN A 163 -3.85 -3.51 -16.96
C GLN A 163 -4.86 -3.73 -18.10
N GLN A 164 -4.72 -4.78 -18.91
CA GLN A 164 -5.68 -5.11 -19.97
C GLN A 164 -7.08 -5.42 -19.44
N TRP A 165 -7.19 -5.83 -18.17
CA TRP A 165 -8.45 -6.11 -17.49
C TRP A 165 -9.03 -4.91 -16.75
N LEU A 166 -8.40 -3.73 -16.82
CA LEU A 166 -8.86 -2.52 -16.15
C LEU A 166 -9.33 -1.47 -17.16
N LYS A 167 -10.35 -0.67 -16.81
CA LYS A 167 -10.72 0.47 -17.63
C LYS A 167 -9.64 1.56 -17.56
N PRO A 168 -9.45 2.34 -18.64
CA PRO A 168 -8.57 3.50 -18.60
C PRO A 168 -9.15 4.51 -17.61
N GLY A 169 -8.33 5.02 -16.68
CA GLY A 169 -8.78 5.96 -15.65
C GLY A 169 -8.14 5.79 -14.28
N LEU A 170 -7.28 4.78 -14.10
CA LEU A 170 -6.51 4.58 -12.88
C LEU A 170 -5.66 5.82 -12.58
N ARG A 171 -5.80 6.37 -11.36
CA ARG A 171 -5.11 7.58 -10.90
C ARG A 171 -4.00 7.28 -9.90
N VAL A 172 -4.22 6.29 -9.04
CA VAL A 172 -3.31 5.90 -7.97
C VAL A 172 -2.97 4.42 -8.13
N LEU A 173 -1.68 4.12 -8.16
CA LEU A 173 -1.15 2.76 -8.18
C LEU A 173 -0.14 2.61 -7.05
N ASN A 174 -0.43 1.71 -6.12
CA ASN A 174 0.45 1.38 -5.01
C ASN A 174 0.93 -0.06 -5.17
N ILE A 175 2.24 -0.26 -5.12
CA ILE A 175 2.86 -1.59 -5.23
C ILE A 175 3.90 -1.72 -4.12
N ALA A 176 3.64 -2.61 -3.17
CA ALA A 176 4.50 -2.87 -2.02
C ALA A 176 4.87 -4.35 -1.97
N GLN A 177 6.09 -4.66 -1.51
CA GLN A 177 6.60 -6.01 -1.34
C GLN A 177 6.40 -6.89 -2.60
N ALA A 178 6.62 -6.31 -3.78
CA ALA A 178 6.48 -7.05 -5.03
C ALA A 178 7.64 -8.03 -5.22
N HIS A 179 7.34 -9.23 -5.72
CA HIS A 179 8.37 -10.22 -6.05
C HIS A 179 9.29 -9.73 -7.20
N SER A 180 8.74 -8.99 -8.16
CA SER A 180 9.50 -8.36 -9.23
C SER A 180 8.83 -7.07 -9.73
N LEU A 181 9.63 -6.01 -9.85
CA LEU A 181 9.28 -4.72 -10.45
C LEU A 181 10.01 -4.48 -11.78
N ALA A 182 10.68 -5.50 -12.32
CA ALA A 182 11.31 -5.44 -13.63
C ALA A 182 10.25 -5.65 -14.72
N PHE A 183 9.53 -4.58 -15.08
CA PHE A 183 8.41 -4.68 -16.00
C PHE A 183 8.85 -4.91 -17.45
N ALA A 184 8.04 -5.68 -18.18
CA ALA A 184 8.16 -5.80 -19.63
C ALA A 184 7.68 -4.52 -20.34
N CYS A 185 8.47 -3.45 -20.29
CA CYS A 185 8.08 -2.10 -20.73
C CYS A 185 7.58 -2.00 -22.18
N ALA A 186 8.02 -2.90 -23.07
CA ALA A 186 7.53 -2.95 -24.44
C ALA A 186 6.05 -3.35 -24.53
N GLN A 187 5.61 -4.23 -23.64
CA GLN A 187 4.25 -4.78 -23.60
C GLN A 187 3.31 -3.96 -22.71
N LEU A 188 3.86 -3.14 -21.80
CA LEU A 188 3.10 -2.32 -20.86
C LEU A 188 2.33 -1.20 -21.60
N PRO A 189 0.99 -1.15 -21.56
CA PRO A 189 0.24 -0.02 -22.09
C PRO A 189 0.49 1.28 -21.29
N THR A 190 0.32 2.43 -21.93
CA THR A 190 0.53 3.73 -21.26
C THR A 190 -0.57 4.03 -20.25
N PHE A 191 -0.18 4.44 -19.04
CA PHE A 191 -1.07 4.92 -17.99
C PHE A 191 -1.37 6.42 -18.16
N GLN A 192 -2.39 6.74 -18.96
CA GLN A 192 -2.72 8.13 -19.33
C GLN A 192 -3.17 9.01 -18.16
N ALA A 193 -3.83 8.43 -17.16
CA ALA A 193 -4.46 9.16 -16.06
C ALA A 193 -3.75 8.99 -14.70
N LEU A 194 -2.64 8.23 -14.66
CA LEU A 194 -1.97 7.91 -13.40
C LEU A 194 -1.20 9.13 -12.90
N THR A 195 -1.66 9.67 -11.77
CA THR A 195 -1.09 10.87 -11.13
C THR A 195 -0.22 10.52 -9.92
N SER A 196 -0.42 9.35 -9.30
CA SER A 196 0.36 8.89 -8.16
C SER A 196 0.83 7.46 -8.37
N LEU A 197 2.13 7.25 -8.24
CA LEU A 197 2.77 5.96 -8.24
C LEU A 197 3.53 5.80 -6.93
N ASP A 198 3.15 4.80 -6.15
CA ASP A 198 3.80 4.46 -4.89
C ASP A 198 4.46 3.09 -5.03
N LEU A 199 5.79 3.07 -5.00
CA LEU A 199 6.60 1.85 -4.98
C LEU A 199 7.31 1.68 -3.63
N SER A 200 6.72 2.23 -2.56
CA SER A 200 7.25 2.08 -1.20
C SER A 200 7.22 0.62 -0.72
N ASP A 201 8.02 0.31 0.30
CA ASP A 201 8.17 -1.04 0.87
C ASP A 201 8.67 -2.08 -0.13
N ASN A 202 9.57 -1.68 -1.04
CA ASN A 202 10.28 -2.59 -1.93
C ASN A 202 11.80 -2.47 -1.71
N PRO A 203 12.35 -2.98 -0.59
CA PRO A 203 13.74 -2.77 -0.22
C PRO A 203 14.74 -3.31 -1.25
N GLY A 204 14.34 -4.29 -2.07
CA GLY A 204 15.12 -4.85 -3.17
C GLY A 204 15.01 -4.10 -4.50
N LEU A 205 14.22 -3.02 -4.60
CA LEU A 205 14.07 -2.26 -5.84
C LEU A 205 15.41 -1.63 -6.25
N GLY A 206 15.98 -0.81 -5.37
CA GLY A 206 17.26 -0.16 -5.60
C GLY A 206 17.32 0.69 -6.88
N GLU A 207 18.49 1.27 -7.14
CA GLU A 207 18.65 2.24 -8.22
C GLU A 207 18.47 1.61 -9.62
N ARG A 208 18.99 0.38 -9.81
CA ARG A 208 18.86 -0.35 -11.09
C ARG A 208 17.43 -0.84 -11.32
N GLY A 209 16.76 -1.32 -10.28
CA GLY A 209 15.36 -1.75 -10.39
C GLY A 209 14.44 -0.57 -10.64
N LEU A 210 14.73 0.61 -10.10
CA LEU A 210 13.95 1.82 -10.39
C LEU A 210 13.94 2.16 -11.89
N ILE A 211 15.09 2.05 -12.57
CA ILE A 211 15.20 2.25 -14.03
C ILE A 211 14.34 1.22 -14.78
N ALA A 212 14.31 -0.02 -14.32
CA ALA A 212 13.50 -1.09 -14.92
C ALA A 212 11.99 -0.94 -14.63
N ALA A 213 11.63 -0.35 -13.49
CA ALA A 213 10.25 -0.13 -13.07
C ALA A 213 9.63 1.11 -13.74
N LEU A 214 10.39 2.19 -13.91
CA LEU A 214 9.95 3.41 -14.58
C LEU A 214 10.08 3.26 -16.10
N CYS A 215 9.13 2.55 -16.69
CA CYS A 215 9.08 2.37 -18.14
C CYS A 215 9.00 3.72 -18.89
N PRO A 216 9.90 3.97 -19.86
CA PRO A 216 9.94 5.24 -20.60
C PRO A 216 8.60 5.60 -21.24
N HIS A 217 8.15 6.84 -21.03
CA HIS A 217 6.92 7.41 -21.58
C HIS A 217 5.60 6.68 -21.20
N LYS A 218 5.63 5.75 -20.24
CA LYS A 218 4.42 5.03 -19.80
C LYS A 218 3.60 5.76 -18.74
N PHE A 219 4.16 6.79 -18.10
CA PHE A 219 3.53 7.54 -17.01
C PHE A 219 3.49 9.06 -17.27
N PRO A 220 2.85 9.53 -18.36
CA PRO A 220 2.91 10.93 -18.81
C PRO A 220 2.27 11.94 -17.84
N ALA A 221 1.27 11.53 -17.05
CA ALA A 221 0.53 12.40 -16.14
C ALA A 221 1.02 12.34 -14.68
N LEU A 222 2.16 11.69 -14.42
CA LEU A 222 2.62 11.43 -13.05
C LEU A 222 2.97 12.72 -12.31
N GLN A 223 2.34 12.93 -11.15
CA GLN A 223 2.55 14.08 -10.29
C GLN A 223 3.25 13.72 -8.98
N GLY A 224 2.95 12.54 -8.41
CA GLY A 224 3.57 12.05 -7.19
C GLY A 224 4.27 10.72 -7.43
N LEU A 225 5.53 10.64 -6.99
CA LEU A 225 6.28 9.40 -6.92
C LEU A 225 6.74 9.17 -5.48
N ALA A 226 6.34 8.04 -4.90
CA ALA A 226 6.78 7.62 -3.58
C ALA A 226 7.67 6.37 -3.69
N LEU A 227 8.82 6.44 -3.04
CA LEU A 227 9.87 5.41 -3.02
C LEU A 227 10.35 5.19 -1.58
N ARG A 228 9.45 5.13 -0.61
CA ARG A 228 9.85 4.97 0.79
C ARG A 228 10.34 3.57 1.06
N ASN A 229 11.44 3.40 1.79
CA ASN A 229 12.01 2.07 2.07
C ASN A 229 12.15 1.22 0.78
N ALA A 230 12.68 1.82 -0.28
CA ALA A 230 12.79 1.23 -1.61
C ALA A 230 14.25 0.87 -1.98
N GLY A 231 15.17 0.93 -1.02
CA GLY A 231 16.59 0.64 -1.24
C GLY A 231 17.32 1.73 -2.04
N MET A 232 16.83 2.96 -2.04
CA MET A 232 17.54 4.08 -2.68
C MET A 232 18.77 4.46 -1.84
N GLU A 233 19.92 4.67 -2.49
CA GLU A 233 21.15 5.05 -1.79
C GLU A 233 21.58 6.49 -2.09
N THR A 234 21.38 6.97 -3.32
CA THR A 234 21.87 8.30 -3.73
C THR A 234 20.84 9.11 -4.49
N LEU A 235 20.88 10.44 -4.36
CA LEU A 235 19.97 11.33 -5.09
C LEU A 235 20.27 11.39 -6.59
N SER A 236 21.56 11.31 -6.95
CA SER A 236 22.02 11.37 -8.34
C SER A 236 21.48 10.22 -9.19
N SER A 237 21.42 9.01 -8.63
CA SER A 237 20.89 7.83 -9.34
C SER A 237 19.38 7.92 -9.55
N VAL A 238 18.64 8.37 -8.53
CA VAL A 238 17.20 8.61 -8.62
C VAL A 238 16.91 9.66 -9.68
N CYS A 239 17.63 10.77 -9.65
CA CYS A 239 17.52 11.80 -10.68
C CYS A 239 17.80 11.25 -12.08
N ALA A 240 18.87 10.45 -12.25
CA ALA A 240 19.21 9.84 -13.53
C ALA A 240 18.13 8.86 -14.01
N ALA A 241 17.51 8.09 -13.11
CA ALA A 241 16.41 7.18 -13.42
C ALA A 241 15.17 7.95 -13.89
N LEU A 242 14.82 9.06 -13.21
CA LEU A 242 13.72 9.93 -13.62
C LEU A 242 13.94 10.54 -15.01
N ALA A 243 15.16 11.02 -15.27
CA ALA A 243 15.55 11.57 -16.56
C ALA A 243 15.47 10.51 -17.67
N ALA A 244 16.00 9.31 -17.44
CA ALA A 244 15.96 8.21 -18.39
C ALA A 244 14.53 7.76 -18.73
N ALA A 245 13.64 7.78 -17.74
CA ALA A 245 12.23 7.43 -17.92
C ALA A 245 11.38 8.58 -18.50
N SER A 246 11.93 9.80 -18.60
CA SER A 246 11.21 11.03 -18.96
C SER A 246 10.00 11.30 -18.04
N VAL A 247 10.18 11.08 -16.74
CA VAL A 247 9.13 11.24 -15.72
C VAL A 247 9.29 12.60 -15.03
N GLN A 248 8.21 13.36 -14.93
CA GLN A 248 8.22 14.76 -14.46
C GLN A 248 7.34 14.96 -13.20
N PRO A 249 7.67 14.32 -12.05
CA PRO A 249 6.84 14.39 -10.86
C PRO A 249 6.96 15.76 -10.19
N HIS A 250 5.87 16.22 -9.57
CA HIS A 250 5.84 17.42 -8.74
C HIS A 250 6.30 17.13 -7.31
N ARG A 251 6.03 15.92 -6.82
CA ARG A 251 6.35 15.44 -5.48
C ARG A 251 7.15 14.15 -5.57
N LEU A 252 8.28 14.12 -4.88
CA LEU A 252 9.12 12.94 -4.72
C LEU A 252 9.34 12.66 -3.24
N ASP A 253 9.02 11.44 -2.82
CA ASP A 253 9.20 10.99 -1.43
C ASP A 253 10.23 9.85 -1.39
N LEU A 254 11.39 10.14 -0.81
CA LEU A 254 12.50 9.19 -0.60
C LEU A 254 12.71 8.90 0.89
N SER A 255 11.73 9.19 1.74
CA SER A 255 11.83 8.95 3.18
C SER A 255 12.08 7.48 3.50
N HIS A 256 12.65 7.18 4.67
CA HIS A 256 12.95 5.81 5.10
C HIS A 256 13.90 5.01 4.19
N ASN A 257 14.72 5.68 3.37
CA ASN A 257 15.83 5.04 2.65
C ASN A 257 17.15 5.28 3.36
N SER A 258 18.14 4.40 3.19
CA SER A 258 19.48 4.62 3.75
C SER A 258 20.32 5.49 2.81
N LEU A 259 19.98 6.79 2.72
CA LEU A 259 20.60 7.71 1.78
C LEU A 259 22.00 8.12 2.21
N ARG A 260 22.92 8.20 1.24
CA ARG A 260 24.29 8.69 1.43
C ARG A 260 24.41 10.14 1.00
N ALA A 261 25.09 10.96 1.81
CA ALA A 261 25.26 12.39 1.52
C ALA A 261 26.14 12.68 0.28
N THR A 262 27.04 11.76 -0.06
CA THR A 262 27.93 11.88 -1.22
C THR A 262 27.96 10.59 -2.01
N ALA A 263 27.75 10.69 -3.33
CA ALA A 263 28.05 9.62 -4.26
C ALA A 263 29.44 9.86 -4.89
N PRO A 264 30.39 8.91 -4.82
CA PRO A 264 31.62 8.97 -5.60
C PRO A 264 31.28 9.03 -7.10
N GLY A 265 31.80 10.02 -7.82
CA GLY A 265 31.57 10.16 -9.26
C GLY A 265 30.19 10.67 -9.67
N ALA A 266 29.49 11.39 -8.77
CA ALA A 266 28.18 11.99 -9.05
C ALA A 266 28.20 12.79 -10.36
N THR A 267 27.60 12.23 -11.40
CA THR A 267 27.33 12.91 -12.66
C THR A 267 26.35 14.04 -12.40
N SER A 268 26.55 15.18 -13.07
CA SER A 268 25.54 16.24 -13.08
C SER A 268 24.24 15.66 -13.63
N CYS A 269 23.18 15.71 -12.82
CA CYS A 269 21.85 15.30 -13.23
C CYS A 269 20.93 16.51 -13.23
N VAL A 270 20.07 16.58 -14.24
CA VAL A 270 19.05 17.61 -14.36
C VAL A 270 17.77 17.06 -13.77
N TRP A 271 17.38 17.60 -12.62
CA TRP A 271 16.11 17.23 -11.99
C TRP A 271 14.92 17.63 -12.88
N PRO A 272 13.80 16.90 -12.78
CA PRO A 272 12.53 17.31 -13.35
C PRO A 272 12.18 18.76 -13.04
N SER A 273 11.89 19.56 -14.07
CA SER A 273 11.60 20.99 -13.89
C SER A 273 10.30 21.27 -13.14
N SER A 274 9.39 20.29 -13.06
CA SER A 274 8.14 20.35 -12.29
C SER A 274 8.32 20.01 -10.81
N LEU A 275 9.48 19.47 -10.41
CA LEU A 275 9.70 19.01 -9.04
C LEU A 275 9.70 20.20 -8.08
N SER A 276 8.79 20.16 -7.11
CA SER A 276 8.59 21.25 -6.15
C SER A 276 8.57 20.78 -4.69
N SER A 277 8.38 19.49 -4.45
CA SER A 277 8.39 18.91 -3.10
C SER A 277 9.30 17.68 -3.07
N LEU A 278 10.23 17.66 -2.12
CA LEU A 278 11.13 16.55 -1.87
C LEU A 278 11.12 16.18 -0.39
N SER A 279 10.85 14.90 -0.08
CA SER A 279 10.99 14.36 1.27
C SER A 279 12.19 13.44 1.37
N LEU A 280 13.08 13.74 2.31
CA LEU A 280 14.28 12.98 2.69
C LEU A 280 14.27 12.67 4.20
N SER A 281 13.09 12.64 4.82
CA SER A 281 12.97 12.37 6.26
C SER A 281 13.26 10.91 6.58
N PHE A 282 13.68 10.64 7.82
CA PHE A 282 14.02 9.27 8.27
C PHE A 282 15.06 8.56 7.39
N ALA A 283 15.94 9.32 6.73
CA ALA A 283 16.88 8.76 5.76
C ALA A 283 18.27 8.42 6.35
N GLY A 284 18.45 8.66 7.66
CA GLY A 284 19.72 8.45 8.35
C GLY A 284 20.83 9.40 7.92
N LEU A 285 20.50 10.52 7.28
CA LEU A 285 21.47 11.48 6.75
C LEU A 285 22.25 12.16 7.87
N GLU A 286 23.58 12.05 7.85
CA GLU A 286 24.46 12.75 8.80
C GLU A 286 24.86 14.15 8.29
N GLN A 287 24.71 14.38 6.98
CA GLN A 287 24.98 15.64 6.31
C GLN A 287 23.93 15.86 5.22
N VAL A 288 23.70 17.12 4.84
CA VAL A 288 22.83 17.44 3.70
C VAL A 288 23.44 16.83 2.42
N PRO A 289 22.66 16.03 1.67
CA PRO A 289 23.18 15.36 0.49
C PRO A 289 23.49 16.36 -0.62
N LYS A 290 24.56 16.09 -1.37
CA LYS A 290 24.88 16.85 -2.58
C LYS A 290 23.93 16.48 -3.72
N GLY A 291 23.76 17.41 -4.67
CA GLY A 291 22.95 17.17 -5.86
C GLY A 291 21.45 17.33 -5.64
N LEU A 292 21.04 18.12 -4.64
CA LEU A 292 19.65 18.55 -4.49
C LEU A 292 19.17 19.37 -5.70
N PRO A 293 17.87 19.34 -6.02
CA PRO A 293 17.28 20.24 -7.02
C PRO A 293 17.54 21.70 -6.64
N PRO A 294 17.86 22.60 -7.59
CA PRO A 294 18.29 23.97 -7.26
C PRO A 294 17.19 24.82 -6.59
N LYS A 295 15.91 24.49 -6.84
CA LYS A 295 14.75 25.19 -6.30
C LYS A 295 13.66 24.21 -5.91
N LEU A 296 13.09 24.40 -4.72
CA LEU A 296 11.97 23.61 -4.19
C LEU A 296 10.98 24.53 -3.46
N SER A 297 9.71 24.17 -3.44
CA SER A 297 8.74 24.80 -2.54
C SER A 297 8.81 24.17 -1.15
N VAL A 298 9.00 22.86 -1.07
CA VAL A 298 9.03 22.09 0.17
C VAL A 298 10.23 21.14 0.17
N LEU A 299 11.03 21.19 1.22
CA LEU A 299 12.08 20.21 1.52
C LEU A 299 11.92 19.70 2.94
N ASP A 300 11.69 18.40 3.09
CA ASP A 300 11.65 17.73 4.38
C ASP A 300 12.96 16.97 4.65
N LEU A 301 13.70 17.42 5.66
CA LEU A 301 14.93 16.82 6.17
C LEU A 301 14.78 16.40 7.64
N SER A 302 13.55 16.27 8.13
CA SER A 302 13.26 15.89 9.51
C SER A 302 13.74 14.48 9.87
N CYS A 303 13.95 14.23 11.15
CA CYS A 303 14.29 12.92 11.72
C CYS A 303 15.49 12.24 11.03
N ASN A 304 16.52 13.04 10.76
CA ASN A 304 17.82 12.58 10.28
C ASN A 304 18.86 12.65 11.42
N ARG A 305 20.14 12.47 11.08
CA ARG A 305 21.26 12.44 12.03
C ARG A 305 22.16 13.66 11.87
N LEU A 306 21.61 14.80 11.44
CA LEU A 306 22.39 16.02 11.24
C LEU A 306 22.93 16.52 12.59
N SER A 307 24.25 16.61 12.70
CA SER A 307 24.94 17.06 13.93
C SER A 307 25.18 18.57 13.99
N ARG A 308 24.93 19.28 12.89
CA ARG A 308 24.97 20.74 12.81
C ARG A 308 23.85 21.26 11.92
N ALA A 309 23.51 22.53 12.10
CA ALA A 309 22.61 23.23 11.18
C ALA A 309 23.20 23.23 9.75
N PRO A 310 22.36 22.96 8.72
CA PRO A 310 22.73 23.14 7.32
C PRO A 310 23.21 24.56 7.03
N ARG A 311 24.23 24.70 6.19
CA ARG A 311 24.67 26.02 5.72
C ARG A 311 23.81 26.48 4.53
N PRO A 312 23.71 27.80 4.29
CA PRO A 312 22.96 28.30 3.14
C PRO A 312 23.45 27.76 1.79
N ASP A 313 24.74 27.48 1.63
CA ASP A 313 25.33 26.92 0.41
C ASP A 313 25.10 25.42 0.23
N GLU A 314 24.63 24.72 1.28
CA GLU A 314 24.30 23.29 1.24
C GLU A 314 22.84 23.03 0.87
N LEU A 315 21.99 24.06 0.97
CA LEU A 315 20.56 23.98 0.73
C LEU A 315 20.19 24.63 -0.61
N PRO A 316 19.12 24.14 -1.26
CA PRO A 316 18.56 24.80 -2.42
C PRO A 316 17.75 26.04 -2.03
N GLU A 317 17.34 26.83 -3.02
CA GLU A 317 16.31 27.86 -2.80
C GLU A 317 15.01 27.16 -2.38
N VAL A 318 14.59 27.34 -1.13
CA VAL A 318 13.44 26.63 -0.55
C VAL A 318 12.52 27.56 0.25
N ASN A 319 11.20 27.42 0.06
CA ASN A 319 10.20 28.21 0.79
C ASN A 319 9.86 27.60 2.16
N ASN A 320 9.68 26.29 2.22
CA ASN A 320 9.34 25.57 3.44
C ASN A 320 10.35 24.44 3.69
N LEU A 321 11.12 24.56 4.77
CA LEU A 321 12.15 23.62 5.17
C LEU A 321 11.81 23.02 6.53
N THR A 322 11.69 21.70 6.60
CA THR A 322 11.44 20.97 7.86
C THR A 322 12.72 20.27 8.32
N LEU A 323 13.15 20.52 9.56
CA LEU A 323 14.39 19.98 10.14
C LEU A 323 14.18 19.30 11.50
N ASP A 324 12.94 19.20 11.97
CA ASP A 324 12.61 18.71 13.31
C ASP A 324 13.14 17.30 13.57
N GLY A 325 13.53 17.03 14.82
CA GLY A 325 14.03 15.70 15.23
C GLY A 325 15.46 15.38 14.79
N ASN A 326 16.23 16.38 14.31
CA ASN A 326 17.67 16.24 14.11
C ASN A 326 18.45 16.58 15.39
N PRO A 327 19.57 15.88 15.69
CA PRO A 327 20.35 16.09 16.91
C PRO A 327 20.81 17.52 17.18
N PHE A 328 21.11 18.30 16.14
CA PHE A 328 21.58 19.69 16.31
C PHE A 328 20.52 20.64 16.92
N LEU A 329 19.24 20.27 16.89
CA LEU A 329 18.15 21.03 17.51
C LEU A 329 17.98 20.67 19.00
N ASP A 330 18.45 19.49 19.41
CA ASP A 330 18.35 18.99 20.78
C ASP A 330 19.65 19.26 21.56
N ALA A 331 19.92 20.53 21.87
CA ALA A 331 21.09 20.95 22.65
C ALA A 331 21.17 20.32 24.08
N GLY A 332 20.06 19.74 24.58
CA GLY A 332 19.97 19.08 25.89
C GLY A 332 20.17 17.56 25.89
N ALA A 333 20.17 16.89 24.72
CA ALA A 333 20.25 15.43 24.66
C ALA A 333 21.66 14.87 24.97
N LEU A 334 22.70 15.71 24.84
CA LEU A 334 24.08 15.32 25.17
C LEU A 334 24.36 15.28 26.69
N ASN A 335 23.45 15.80 27.53
CA ASN A 335 23.63 15.88 28.99
C ASN A 335 22.70 14.95 29.79
N HIS A 336 21.87 14.14 29.14
CA HIS A 336 20.89 13.26 29.81
C HIS A 336 21.02 11.80 29.36
N GLN A 337 22.25 11.27 29.35
CA GLN A 337 22.50 9.83 29.16
C GLN A 337 22.23 9.02 30.45
N GLU A 338 21.91 9.65 31.59
CA GLU A 338 21.70 8.94 32.87
C GLU A 338 20.25 8.90 33.40
N ASP A 339 19.27 9.61 32.82
CA ASP A 339 17.94 9.75 33.47
C ASP A 339 16.70 9.47 32.59
N LEU A 340 16.82 8.59 31.59
CA LEU A 340 15.68 8.16 30.75
C LEU A 340 14.95 6.94 31.31
N LYS A 341 14.46 7.03 32.55
CA LYS A 341 13.43 6.10 33.07
C LYS A 341 12.13 6.78 33.54
N SER A 342 11.96 8.10 33.45
CA SER A 342 10.68 8.73 33.81
C SER A 342 10.33 10.01 33.03
N SER A 343 10.25 9.94 31.70
CA SER A 343 9.58 11.02 30.96
C SER A 343 8.70 10.44 29.86
N GLY A 344 7.38 10.62 30.00
CA GLY A 344 6.37 10.27 28.99
C GLY A 344 6.38 11.18 27.77
N VAL A 345 7.50 11.83 27.46
CA VAL A 345 7.68 12.66 26.27
C VAL A 345 8.00 11.72 25.11
N VAL A 346 7.00 11.48 24.26
CA VAL A 346 7.18 10.77 23.00
C VAL A 346 8.12 11.61 22.12
N PRO A 347 9.28 11.06 21.68
CA PRO A 347 10.20 11.78 20.80
C PRO A 347 9.48 12.28 19.54
N VAL A 348 9.88 13.46 19.01
CA VAL A 348 9.30 14.07 17.80
C VAL A 348 9.21 13.05 16.64
N CYS A 349 10.25 12.21 16.51
CA CYS A 349 10.33 11.19 15.48
C CYS A 349 9.53 9.91 15.77
N ALA A 350 9.11 9.68 17.01
CA ALA A 350 8.25 8.54 17.37
C ALA A 350 6.77 8.78 17.02
N ARG A 351 6.33 10.05 16.93
CA ARG A 351 4.97 10.39 16.46
C ARG A 351 4.79 10.19 14.96
N SER A 352 5.82 10.47 14.16
CA SER A 352 5.77 10.32 12.70
C SER A 352 5.97 8.87 12.22
N ALA A 353 6.54 7.98 13.05
CA ALA A 353 6.58 6.55 12.75
C ALA A 353 5.21 5.86 12.86
N LEU A 354 4.23 6.49 13.53
CA LEU A 354 2.89 5.92 13.79
C LEU A 354 1.85 6.21 12.70
N THR A 355 2.18 7.01 11.67
CA THR A 355 1.36 7.11 10.45
C THR A 355 1.55 5.90 9.52
N MET A 356 2.44 4.98 9.88
CA MET A 356 2.43 3.61 9.38
C MET A 356 1.11 2.95 9.81
N GLY A 357 0.30 2.56 8.84
CA GLY A 357 -0.94 1.83 9.08
C GLY A 357 -0.71 0.61 9.95
N VAL A 358 -0.98 0.74 11.25
CA VAL A 358 -1.22 -0.38 12.15
C VAL A 358 -2.62 -0.86 11.84
N SER A 359 -2.72 -1.82 10.93
CA SER A 359 -3.85 -2.74 10.91
C SER A 359 -3.29 -4.14 11.16
N GLY A 360 -3.46 -4.61 12.40
CA GLY A 360 -3.33 -6.01 12.76
C GLY A 360 -1.99 -6.45 13.37
N ALA A 361 -1.78 -6.19 14.66
CA ALA A 361 -1.28 -7.19 15.62
C ALA A 361 -1.23 -6.59 17.03
N LEU A 362 -2.38 -6.59 17.71
CA LEU A 362 -2.44 -6.55 19.17
C LEU A 362 -2.13 -7.98 19.65
N ALA A 363 -0.90 -8.25 20.06
CA ALA A 363 -0.57 -9.44 20.83
C ALA A 363 0.01 -9.02 22.18
N LEU A 364 -0.92 -8.94 23.12
CA LEU A 364 -0.85 -8.89 24.57
C LEU A 364 0.51 -9.26 25.21
N LEU A 365 1.02 -8.32 26.01
CA LEU A 365 1.76 -8.61 27.23
C LEU A 365 0.81 -9.27 28.25
N GLN A 366 1.11 -10.47 28.73
CA GLN A 366 1.13 -10.85 30.16
C GLN A 366 1.42 -12.35 30.38
N GLY A 367 2.59 -12.63 30.97
CA GLY A 367 2.77 -13.43 32.21
C GLY A 367 2.43 -14.92 32.27
N ALA A 368 3.49 -15.75 32.37
CA ALA A 368 3.67 -16.87 33.31
C ALA A 368 5.16 -17.30 33.21
N GLY A 369 5.97 -17.53 34.24
CA GLY A 369 5.69 -18.03 35.57
C GLY A 369 6.28 -19.44 35.73
N ALA A 370 7.54 -19.52 36.16
CA ALA A 370 8.20 -20.63 36.87
C ALA A 370 8.35 -22.03 36.22
N PHE A 371 9.38 -22.74 36.74
CA PHE A 371 9.89 -24.11 36.46
C PHE A 371 10.85 -24.18 35.25
N ALA A 372 12.12 -24.57 35.37
CA ALA A 372 12.84 -25.36 36.37
C ALA A 372 14.26 -24.80 36.66
#